data_AF-A0A6L9QII8-F1
#
_entry.id   AF-A0A6L9QII8-F1
#
_cell.length_a   1.000
_cell.length_b   1.000
_cell.length_c   1.000
_cell.angle_alpha   90.00
_cell.angle_beta   90.00
_cell.angle_gamma   90.00
#
_symmetry.space_group_name_H-M   'P 1'
#
loop_
_entity.id
_entity.type
_entity.pdbx_description
1 polymer ?
#
loop_
_entity_poly.entity_id
_entity_poly.type
_entity_poly.pdbx_seq_one_letter_code
_entity_poly.pdbx_strand_id
1 'polypeptide(L)'
;APAPVGTPRPAGPPSPGAAPPKFTPEPTPRGAGDLGNFPTRQAAAKAAKADALTVVAAVQDGRPVPDSVWTHLRANADDPDYTEKLYERLGPAAAADLLKAAGGDDARLEAVRESLGVSSHHLTMDVRWLRAFLAEADRAGVRPAAVQVLTGAAMSERTRAAIAKLDLHAATRHTAPRHDATDVA
;
A
#
# COMPACT_ATOMS: atom_id res chain seq x y z
N ALA A 1 -10.91 -45.28 64.92
CA ALA A 1 -9.45 -45.10 64.99
C ALA A 1 -8.99 -44.33 63.75
N PRO A 2 -7.96 -43.46 63.87
CA PRO A 2 -7.69 -42.32 62.98
C PRO A 2 -6.91 -42.68 61.69
N ALA A 3 -6.90 -41.72 60.76
CA ALA A 3 -6.15 -41.73 59.49
C ALA A 3 -4.63 -41.63 59.67
N PRO A 4 -3.87 -41.84 58.57
CA PRO A 4 -2.80 -40.90 58.29
C PRO A 4 -2.85 -40.29 56.88
N VAL A 5 -2.37 -39.06 56.86
CA VAL A 5 -2.27 -38.06 55.79
C VAL A 5 -1.11 -38.39 54.85
N GLY A 6 -1.30 -38.19 53.54
CA GLY A 6 -0.25 -38.31 52.52
C GLY A 6 -0.32 -37.17 51.49
N THR A 7 0.52 -36.15 51.74
CA THR A 7 1.12 -35.07 50.92
C THR A 7 0.48 -34.55 49.60
N PRO A 8 0.47 -33.20 49.38
CA PRO A 8 0.05 -32.58 48.11
C PRO A 8 1.08 -32.79 46.99
N ARG A 9 0.60 -33.15 45.79
CA ARG A 9 1.43 -33.22 44.57
C ARG A 9 1.65 -31.81 44.00
N PRO A 10 2.87 -31.43 43.62
CA PRO A 10 3.15 -30.12 43.04
C PRO A 10 2.49 -29.96 41.67
N ALA A 11 1.84 -28.81 41.48
CA ALA A 11 1.31 -28.36 40.21
C ALA A 11 2.47 -28.19 39.20
N GLY A 12 2.38 -28.90 38.08
CA GLY A 12 3.27 -28.69 36.94
C GLY A 12 3.04 -27.30 36.32
N PRO A 13 4.06 -26.76 35.63
CA PRO A 13 4.02 -25.41 35.06
C PRO A 13 2.91 -25.27 34.00
N PRO A 14 2.35 -24.06 33.81
CA PRO A 14 1.32 -23.81 32.81
C PRO A 14 1.83 -24.13 31.40
N SER A 15 0.96 -24.75 30.62
CA SER A 15 1.17 -25.07 29.21
C SER A 15 1.72 -23.87 28.43
N PRO A 16 2.70 -24.04 27.52
CA PRO A 16 3.10 -22.98 26.60
C PRO A 16 1.85 -22.53 25.86
N GLY A 17 1.50 -21.25 26.04
CA GLY A 17 0.36 -20.63 25.40
C GLY A 17 0.36 -20.97 23.92
N ALA A 18 -0.77 -21.51 23.45
CA ALA A 18 -1.03 -21.71 22.05
C ALA A 18 -0.63 -20.43 21.30
N ALA A 19 0.30 -20.56 20.36
CA ALA A 19 0.63 -19.47 19.46
C ALA A 19 -0.68 -18.93 18.87
N PRO A 20 -0.83 -17.60 18.74
CA PRO A 20 -2.03 -17.03 18.13
C PRO A 20 -2.27 -17.70 16.77
N PRO A 21 -3.52 -18.04 16.43
CA PRO A 21 -3.82 -18.69 15.16
C PRO A 21 -3.20 -17.86 14.05
N LYS A 22 -2.31 -18.48 13.26
CA LYS A 22 -1.80 -17.90 12.03
C LYS A 22 -3.03 -17.56 11.21
N PHE A 23 -3.31 -16.28 11.04
CA PHE A 23 -4.32 -15.79 10.13
C PHE A 23 -3.97 -16.35 8.75
N THR A 24 -4.62 -17.44 8.35
CA THR A 24 -4.60 -17.92 6.98
C THR A 24 -5.55 -16.99 6.25
N PRO A 25 -5.05 -16.06 5.41
CA PRO A 25 -5.93 -15.20 4.65
C PRO A 25 -6.86 -16.10 3.82
N GLU A 26 -8.14 -15.78 3.82
CA GLU A 26 -9.09 -16.43 2.93
C GLU A 26 -8.58 -16.39 1.48
N PRO A 27 -8.91 -17.39 0.66
CA PRO A 27 -8.61 -17.32 -0.76
C PRO A 27 -9.20 -16.04 -1.35
N THR A 28 -8.35 -15.12 -1.80
CA THR A 28 -8.73 -14.02 -2.69
C THR A 28 -9.58 -14.58 -3.83
N PRO A 29 -10.79 -14.05 -4.09
CA PRO A 29 -11.74 -14.65 -5.04
C PRO A 29 -11.25 -14.75 -6.49
N ARG A 30 -10.14 -14.07 -6.85
CA ARG A 30 -9.42 -14.15 -8.13
C ARG A 30 -7.94 -13.84 -7.90
N GLY A 31 -7.18 -14.81 -7.39
CA GLY A 31 -5.77 -14.63 -7.06
C GLY A 31 -4.82 -15.13 -8.14
N ALA A 32 -3.52 -15.10 -7.86
CA ALA A 32 -2.49 -15.71 -8.70
C ALA A 32 -2.85 -17.19 -8.99
N GLY A 33 -2.91 -17.53 -10.27
CA GLY A 33 -3.40 -18.80 -10.82
C GLY A 33 -4.74 -18.66 -11.55
N ASP A 34 -5.60 -17.73 -11.12
CA ASP A 34 -6.89 -17.43 -11.77
C ASP A 34 -6.75 -16.39 -12.89
N LEU A 35 -5.75 -15.50 -12.77
CA LEU A 35 -5.42 -14.44 -13.74
C LEU A 35 -4.30 -14.81 -14.72
N GLY A 36 -3.74 -16.02 -14.60
CA GLY A 36 -2.79 -16.59 -15.57
C GLY A 36 -1.34 -16.08 -15.54
N ASN A 37 -1.05 -14.94 -14.91
CA ASN A 37 0.32 -14.36 -14.95
C ASN A 37 1.31 -15.00 -13.96
N PHE A 38 0.83 -15.54 -12.85
CA PHE A 38 1.66 -16.23 -11.87
C PHE A 38 1.09 -17.61 -11.56
N PRO A 39 1.94 -18.66 -11.47
CA PRO A 39 1.48 -20.02 -11.20
C PRO A 39 1.00 -20.21 -9.75
N THR A 40 1.43 -19.33 -8.83
CA THR A 40 1.05 -19.39 -7.41
C THR A 40 1.07 -18.00 -6.79
N ARG A 41 0.34 -17.82 -5.68
CA ARG A 41 0.40 -16.60 -4.85
C ARG A 41 1.80 -16.29 -4.35
N GLN A 42 2.56 -17.31 -4.00
CA GLN A 42 3.95 -17.14 -3.56
C GLN A 42 4.84 -16.59 -4.68
N ALA A 43 4.60 -17.00 -5.93
CA ALA A 43 5.31 -16.47 -7.08
C ALA A 43 4.96 -15.00 -7.32
N ALA A 44 3.67 -14.64 -7.28
CA ALA A 44 3.21 -13.26 -7.39
C ALA A 44 3.82 -12.37 -6.29
N ALA A 45 3.75 -12.80 -5.03
CA ALA A 45 4.33 -12.09 -3.90
C ALA A 45 5.85 -11.94 -4.01
N LYS A 46 6.56 -12.93 -4.56
CA LYS A 46 8.01 -12.86 -4.79
C LYS A 46 8.35 -11.84 -5.87
N ALA A 47 7.61 -11.84 -6.98
CA ALA A 47 7.77 -10.86 -8.05
C ALA A 47 7.50 -9.44 -7.55
N ALA A 48 6.38 -9.24 -6.85
CA ALA A 48 6.01 -7.95 -6.25
C ALA A 48 7.09 -7.40 -5.30
N LYS A 49 7.66 -8.26 -4.45
CA LYS A 49 8.77 -7.86 -3.55
C LYS A 49 10.01 -7.47 -4.32
N ALA A 50 10.36 -8.19 -5.38
CA ALA A 50 11.52 -7.87 -6.22
C ALA A 50 11.32 -6.52 -6.92
N ASP A 51 10.15 -6.28 -7.48
CA ASP A 51 9.82 -5.00 -8.11
C ASP A 51 9.82 -3.85 -7.10
N ALA A 52 9.22 -4.03 -5.92
CA ALA A 52 9.27 -3.02 -4.85
C ALA A 52 10.71 -2.67 -4.42
N LEU A 53 11.59 -3.67 -4.30
CA LEU A 53 13.00 -3.44 -3.98
C LEU A 53 13.72 -2.70 -5.11
N THR A 54 13.45 -3.06 -6.36
CA THR A 54 14.00 -2.35 -7.53
C THR A 54 13.55 -0.90 -7.57
N VAL A 55 12.28 -0.61 -7.28
CA VAL A 55 11.76 0.76 -7.17
C VAL A 55 12.53 1.54 -6.11
N VAL A 56 12.60 0.99 -4.88
CA VAL A 56 13.28 1.66 -3.76
C VAL A 56 14.75 1.92 -4.10
N ALA A 57 15.45 0.94 -4.66
CA ALA A 57 16.85 1.09 -5.07
C ALA A 57 17.02 2.15 -6.15
N ALA A 58 16.18 2.14 -7.19
CA ALA A 58 16.24 3.14 -8.26
C ALA A 58 16.06 4.56 -7.72
N VAL A 59 15.07 4.76 -6.85
CA VAL A 59 14.79 6.05 -6.22
C VAL A 59 15.95 6.50 -5.33
N GLN A 60 16.49 5.60 -4.49
CA GLN A 60 17.62 5.89 -3.62
C GLN A 60 18.89 6.27 -4.40
N ASP A 61 19.12 5.61 -5.53
CA ASP A 61 20.25 5.88 -6.41
C ASP A 61 20.03 7.12 -7.32
N GLY A 62 18.86 7.76 -7.25
CA GLY A 62 18.48 8.86 -8.15
C GLY A 62 18.34 8.44 -9.61
N ARG A 63 18.09 7.15 -9.86
CA ARG A 63 17.94 6.55 -11.20
C ARG A 63 16.46 6.40 -11.57
N PRO A 64 16.13 6.39 -12.88
CA PRO A 64 14.78 6.05 -13.31
C PRO A 64 14.39 4.64 -12.86
N VAL A 65 13.13 4.45 -12.49
CA VAL A 65 12.56 3.12 -12.27
C VAL A 65 12.63 2.33 -13.59
N PRO A 66 13.24 1.14 -13.62
CA PRO A 66 13.41 0.36 -14.84
C PRO A 66 12.10 0.02 -15.55
N ASP A 67 12.11 0.03 -16.89
CA ASP A 67 10.93 -0.30 -17.72
C ASP A 67 10.35 -1.70 -17.46
N SER A 68 11.18 -2.63 -16.99
CA SER A 68 10.71 -3.96 -16.58
C SER A 68 9.72 -3.90 -15.41
N VAL A 69 9.93 -2.98 -14.45
CA VAL A 69 9.01 -2.80 -13.32
C VAL A 69 7.68 -2.25 -13.83
N TRP A 70 7.72 -1.25 -14.72
CA TRP A 70 6.49 -0.70 -15.31
C TRP A 70 5.73 -1.74 -16.14
N THR A 71 6.46 -2.59 -16.87
CA THR A 71 5.89 -3.70 -17.63
C THR A 71 5.21 -4.71 -16.71
N HIS A 72 5.86 -5.11 -15.63
CA HIS A 72 5.28 -6.02 -14.64
C HIS A 72 4.07 -5.39 -13.93
N LEU A 73 4.17 -4.13 -13.52
CA LEU A 73 3.07 -3.44 -12.86
C LEU A 73 1.83 -3.38 -13.75
N ARG A 74 1.99 -3.02 -15.02
CA ARG A 74 0.88 -2.97 -15.98
C ARG A 74 0.30 -4.35 -16.24
N ALA A 75 1.14 -5.37 -16.42
CA ALA A 75 0.68 -6.72 -16.68
C ALA A 75 -0.09 -7.34 -15.51
N ASN A 76 0.17 -6.88 -14.28
CA ASN A 76 -0.35 -7.48 -13.04
C ASN A 76 -1.13 -6.48 -12.18
N ALA A 77 -1.63 -5.39 -12.78
CA ALA A 77 -2.34 -4.34 -12.04
C ALA A 77 -3.67 -4.84 -11.44
N ASP A 78 -4.23 -5.90 -12.02
CA ASP A 78 -5.46 -6.56 -11.57
C ASP A 78 -5.22 -7.77 -10.64
N ASP A 79 -3.96 -8.18 -10.42
CA ASP A 79 -3.62 -9.31 -9.57
C ASP A 79 -3.54 -8.89 -8.08
N PRO A 80 -4.45 -9.37 -7.22
CA PRO A 80 -4.48 -8.95 -5.82
C PRO A 80 -3.27 -9.44 -5.03
N ASP A 81 -2.71 -10.61 -5.34
CA ASP A 81 -1.57 -11.17 -4.61
C ASP A 81 -0.27 -10.42 -4.96
N TYR A 82 -0.14 -9.98 -6.21
CA TYR A 82 0.96 -9.11 -6.65
C TYR A 82 0.82 -7.70 -6.03
N THR A 83 -0.32 -7.05 -6.24
CA THR A 83 -0.51 -5.64 -5.87
C THR A 83 -0.56 -5.43 -4.36
N GLU A 84 -1.16 -6.33 -3.57
CA GLU A 84 -1.10 -6.27 -2.11
C GLU A 84 0.35 -6.26 -1.62
N LYS A 85 1.16 -7.22 -2.10
CA LYS A 85 2.54 -7.40 -1.64
C LYS A 85 3.48 -6.30 -2.15
N LEU A 86 3.20 -5.73 -3.33
CA LEU A 86 3.93 -4.58 -3.86
C LEU A 86 3.77 -3.38 -2.92
N TYR A 87 2.53 -2.97 -2.64
CA TYR A 87 2.26 -1.79 -1.83
C TYR A 87 2.51 -2.00 -0.33
N GLU A 88 2.37 -3.22 0.19
CA GLU A 88 2.84 -3.56 1.53
C GLU A 88 4.34 -3.30 1.67
N ARG A 89 5.12 -3.70 0.65
CA ARG A 89 6.58 -3.57 0.69
C ARG A 89 7.05 -2.14 0.46
N LEU A 90 6.41 -1.40 -0.45
CA LEU A 90 6.71 0.01 -0.69
C LEU A 90 6.32 0.89 0.49
N GLY A 91 5.15 0.63 1.08
CA GLY A 91 4.54 1.55 2.03
C GLY A 91 4.21 2.92 1.41
N PRO A 92 3.79 3.90 2.23
CA PRO A 92 3.33 5.20 1.73
C PRO A 92 4.41 6.01 1.02
N ALA A 93 5.63 6.03 1.55
CA ALA A 93 6.71 6.87 1.01
C ALA A 93 7.19 6.37 -0.35
N ALA A 94 7.59 5.10 -0.46
CA ALA A 94 8.06 4.59 -1.73
C ALA A 94 6.93 4.45 -2.77
N ALA A 95 5.66 4.37 -2.36
CA ALA A 95 4.53 4.48 -3.28
C ALA A 95 4.40 5.90 -3.86
N ALA A 96 4.66 6.95 -3.06
CA ALA A 96 4.71 8.32 -3.57
C ALA A 96 5.90 8.53 -4.51
N ASP A 97 7.05 7.91 -4.23
CA ASP A 97 8.20 7.93 -5.14
C ASP A 97 7.94 7.17 -6.44
N LEU A 98 7.24 6.03 -6.38
CA LEU A 98 6.79 5.32 -7.58
C LEU A 98 5.88 6.22 -8.42
N LEU A 99 4.93 6.91 -7.80
CA LEU A 99 4.07 7.87 -8.49
C LEU A 99 4.88 9.01 -9.11
N LYS A 100 5.88 9.55 -8.40
CA LYS A 100 6.79 10.56 -8.94
C LYS A 100 7.55 10.04 -10.16
N ALA A 101 8.03 8.79 -10.10
CA ALA A 101 8.75 8.14 -11.19
C ALA A 101 7.89 7.88 -12.43
N ALA A 102 6.55 7.85 -12.30
CA ALA A 102 5.66 7.83 -13.45
C ALA A 102 5.79 9.12 -14.30
N GLY A 103 6.20 10.24 -13.69
CA GLY A 103 6.63 11.44 -14.42
C GLY A 103 5.56 12.10 -15.29
N GLY A 104 4.27 11.85 -15.01
CA GLY A 104 3.16 12.33 -15.85
C GLY A 104 2.86 11.46 -17.07
N ASP A 105 3.51 10.30 -17.20
CA ASP A 105 3.16 9.29 -18.20
C ASP A 105 1.80 8.67 -17.85
N ASP A 106 0.79 8.94 -18.68
CA ASP A 106 -0.59 8.50 -18.45
C ASP A 106 -0.70 6.97 -18.31
N ALA A 107 0.09 6.21 -19.07
CA ALA A 107 0.04 4.74 -19.03
C ALA A 107 0.68 4.18 -17.75
N ARG A 108 1.68 4.87 -17.19
CA ARG A 108 2.26 4.52 -15.88
C ARG A 108 1.35 4.97 -14.74
N LEU A 109 0.73 6.15 -14.84
CA LEU A 109 -0.24 6.65 -13.87
C LEU A 109 -1.47 5.75 -13.77
N GLU A 110 -2.00 5.29 -14.92
CA GLU A 110 -3.15 4.37 -14.92
C GLU A 110 -2.77 3.03 -14.30
N ALA A 111 -1.59 2.48 -14.60
CA ALA A 111 -1.12 1.24 -13.97
C ALA A 111 -1.00 1.38 -12.44
N VAL A 112 -0.50 2.52 -11.94
CA VAL A 112 -0.48 2.83 -10.49
C VAL A 112 -1.89 2.95 -9.94
N ARG A 113 -2.80 3.62 -10.65
CA ARG A 113 -4.20 3.80 -10.21
C ARG A 113 -4.95 2.47 -10.09
N GLU A 114 -4.88 1.63 -11.12
CA GLU A 114 -5.54 0.32 -11.14
C GLU A 114 -5.00 -0.57 -10.02
N SER A 115 -3.68 -0.71 -9.93
CA SER A 115 -3.03 -1.57 -8.94
C SER A 115 -3.27 -1.10 -7.50
N LEU A 116 -3.27 0.21 -7.25
CA LEU A 116 -3.57 0.77 -5.92
C LEU A 116 -5.05 0.58 -5.57
N GLY A 117 -5.94 0.66 -6.56
CA GLY A 117 -7.36 0.30 -6.43
C GLY A 117 -7.55 -1.14 -5.98
N VAL A 118 -6.93 -2.11 -6.68
CA VAL A 118 -7.00 -3.53 -6.33
C VAL A 118 -6.38 -3.81 -4.97
N SER A 119 -5.17 -3.28 -4.72
CA SER A 119 -4.48 -3.44 -3.44
C SER A 119 -5.32 -2.93 -2.27
N SER A 120 -6.12 -1.86 -2.44
CA SER A 120 -6.96 -1.30 -1.37
C SER A 120 -8.04 -2.23 -0.81
N HIS A 121 -8.36 -3.33 -1.50
CA HIS A 121 -9.28 -4.36 -1.02
C HIS A 121 -8.60 -5.37 -0.09
N HIS A 122 -7.26 -5.46 -0.15
CA HIS A 122 -6.46 -6.45 0.58
C HIS A 122 -5.51 -5.80 1.60
N LEU A 123 -4.94 -4.65 1.27
CA LEU A 123 -4.12 -3.82 2.13
C LEU A 123 -4.96 -2.75 2.83
N THR A 124 -4.74 -2.58 4.13
CA THR A 124 -5.41 -1.51 4.89
C THR A 124 -4.74 -0.16 4.59
N MET A 125 -5.33 0.58 3.66
CA MET A 125 -4.98 1.98 3.36
C MET A 125 -5.85 2.93 4.19
N ASP A 126 -5.60 2.98 5.50
CA ASP A 126 -6.35 3.83 6.42
C ASP A 126 -5.95 5.32 6.30
N VAL A 127 -6.59 6.17 7.11
CA VAL A 127 -6.32 7.62 7.17
C VAL A 127 -4.84 7.92 7.43
N ARG A 128 -4.14 7.10 8.24
CA ARG A 128 -2.73 7.31 8.56
C ARG A 128 -1.86 6.98 7.35
N TRP A 129 -2.10 5.84 6.69
CA TRP A 129 -1.39 5.45 5.49
C TRP A 129 -1.56 6.49 4.38
N LEU A 130 -2.81 6.91 4.14
CA LEU A 130 -3.14 7.88 3.09
C LEU A 130 -2.58 9.28 3.39
N ARG A 131 -2.60 9.74 4.65
CA ARG A 131 -1.94 11.01 5.04
C ARG A 131 -0.44 10.95 4.80
N ALA A 132 0.20 9.85 5.16
CA ALA A 132 1.63 9.68 4.92
C ALA A 132 1.92 9.71 3.42
N PHE A 133 1.17 8.95 2.61
CA PHE A 133 1.33 8.93 1.15
C PHE A 133 1.17 10.33 0.55
N LEU A 134 0.14 11.08 0.93
CA LEU A 134 -0.08 12.44 0.44
C LEU A 134 0.99 13.43 0.90
N ALA A 135 1.50 13.30 2.13
CA ALA A 135 2.58 14.15 2.63
C ALA A 135 3.90 13.88 1.90
N GLU A 136 4.20 12.63 1.58
CA GLU A 136 5.39 12.28 0.78
C GLU A 136 5.22 12.73 -0.68
N ALA A 137 4.03 12.56 -1.25
CA ALA A 137 3.72 13.08 -2.58
C ALA A 137 3.85 14.61 -2.67
N ASP A 138 3.48 15.33 -1.60
CA ASP A 138 3.67 16.77 -1.48
C ASP A 138 5.15 17.16 -1.46
N ARG A 139 5.96 16.49 -0.62
CA ARG A 139 7.42 16.70 -0.60
C ARG A 139 8.08 16.36 -1.94
N ALA A 140 7.54 15.38 -2.66
CA ALA A 140 7.98 14.99 -3.99
C ALA A 140 7.49 15.92 -5.12
N GLY A 141 6.58 16.87 -4.82
CA GLY A 141 6.01 17.79 -5.81
C GLY A 141 4.91 17.20 -6.69
N VAL A 142 4.38 16.02 -6.35
CA VAL A 142 3.39 15.26 -7.17
C VAL A 142 2.04 15.08 -6.48
N ARG A 143 1.75 15.90 -5.46
CA ARG A 143 0.46 15.86 -4.74
C ARG A 143 -0.78 15.92 -5.64
N PRO A 144 -0.85 16.74 -6.70
CA PRO A 144 -2.01 16.74 -7.60
C PRO A 144 -2.25 15.38 -8.27
N ALA A 145 -1.20 14.74 -8.77
CA ALA A 145 -1.28 13.39 -9.35
C ALA A 145 -1.69 12.36 -8.29
N ALA A 146 -1.19 12.49 -7.06
CA ALA A 146 -1.55 11.60 -5.96
C ALA A 146 -3.04 11.68 -5.63
N VAL A 147 -3.59 12.91 -5.58
CA VAL A 147 -5.03 13.11 -5.38
C VAL A 147 -5.83 12.50 -6.54
N GLN A 148 -5.44 12.76 -7.79
CA GLN A 148 -6.11 12.19 -8.97
C GLN A 148 -6.14 10.66 -8.93
N VAL A 149 -5.01 10.02 -8.63
CA VAL A 149 -4.91 8.57 -8.48
C VAL A 149 -5.84 8.05 -7.37
N LEU A 150 -5.79 8.67 -6.18
CA LEU A 150 -6.63 8.23 -5.05
C LEU A 150 -8.13 8.39 -5.33
N THR A 151 -8.54 9.48 -5.98
CA THR A 151 -9.95 9.73 -6.29
C THR A 151 -10.44 8.99 -7.53
N GLY A 152 -9.54 8.62 -8.43
CA GLY A 152 -9.86 7.91 -9.66
C GLY A 152 -9.87 6.40 -9.51
N ALA A 153 -9.08 5.82 -8.61
CA ALA A 153 -8.96 4.38 -8.44
C ALA A 153 -10.26 3.75 -7.91
N ALA A 154 -10.54 2.50 -8.31
CA ALA A 154 -11.66 1.70 -7.83
C ALA A 154 -11.42 1.17 -6.41
N MET A 155 -11.32 2.09 -5.46
CA MET A 155 -10.99 1.83 -4.07
C MET A 155 -12.06 1.02 -3.34
N SER A 156 -11.64 0.20 -2.38
CA SER A 156 -12.53 -0.45 -1.42
C SER A 156 -13.36 0.58 -0.65
N GLU A 157 -14.54 0.18 -0.18
CA GLU A 157 -15.44 1.06 0.61
C GLU A 157 -14.73 1.65 1.83
N ARG A 158 -13.91 0.84 2.50
CA ARG A 158 -13.13 1.26 3.67
C ARG A 158 -12.12 2.36 3.30
N THR A 159 -11.39 2.18 2.21
CA THR A 159 -10.40 3.15 1.74
C THR A 159 -11.08 4.43 1.24
N ARG A 160 -12.22 4.33 0.55
CA ARG A 160 -13.03 5.51 0.18
C ARG A 160 -13.49 6.30 1.40
N ALA A 161 -13.99 5.62 2.43
CA ALA A 161 -14.37 6.29 3.68
C ALA A 161 -13.17 6.95 4.38
N ALA A 162 -11.97 6.36 4.28
CA ALA A 162 -10.75 6.98 4.79
C ALA A 162 -10.35 8.22 3.96
N ILE A 163 -10.42 8.15 2.62
CA ILE A 163 -10.18 9.29 1.71
C ILE A 163 -11.14 10.44 2.01
N ALA A 164 -12.42 10.15 2.23
CA ALA A 164 -13.43 11.17 2.56
C ALA A 164 -13.07 11.97 3.82
N LYS A 165 -12.45 11.32 4.83
CA LYS A 165 -12.00 11.97 6.08
C LYS A 165 -10.76 12.87 5.90
N LEU A 166 -10.15 12.88 4.73
CA LEU A 166 -8.97 13.70 4.44
C LEU A 166 -9.31 15.04 3.79
N ASP A 167 -10.59 15.28 3.44
CA ASP A 167 -11.07 16.52 2.83
C ASP A 167 -10.17 17.00 1.68
N LEU A 168 -9.80 16.08 0.77
CA LEU A 168 -8.81 16.34 -0.29
C LEU A 168 -9.19 17.51 -1.22
N HIS A 169 -10.48 17.86 -1.29
CA HIS A 169 -11.01 18.99 -2.06
C HIS A 169 -10.85 20.37 -1.37
N ALA A 170 -10.56 20.42 -0.07
CA ALA A 170 -10.30 21.68 0.64
C ALA A 170 -8.85 22.13 0.48
N ALA A 171 -7.91 21.18 0.35
CA ALA A 171 -6.48 21.45 0.27
C ALA A 171 -6.03 22.07 -1.07
N THR A 172 -6.81 21.95 -2.15
CA THR A 172 -6.55 22.61 -3.44
C THR A 172 -6.84 24.12 -3.41
N ARG A 173 -7.45 24.65 -2.35
CA ARG A 173 -7.79 26.09 -2.22
C ARG A 173 -6.75 26.93 -1.45
N HIS A 174 -5.70 26.32 -0.90
CA HIS A 174 -4.73 27.04 -0.05
C HIS A 174 -3.43 27.49 -0.76
N THR A 175 -3.33 27.29 -2.07
CA THR A 175 -2.18 27.73 -2.89
C THR A 175 -2.65 28.64 -4.04
N ALA A 176 -3.40 29.69 -3.71
CA ALA A 176 -3.44 30.88 -4.54
C ALA A 176 -2.44 31.90 -3.94
N PRO A 177 -1.38 32.31 -4.65
CA PRO A 177 -0.55 33.39 -4.18
C PRO A 177 -1.40 34.65 -4.11
N ARG A 178 -1.59 35.18 -2.91
CA ARG A 178 -2.07 36.53 -2.70
C ARG A 178 -0.95 37.46 -3.14
N HIS A 179 -0.93 37.82 -4.42
CA HIS A 179 -0.14 38.95 -4.86
C HIS A 179 -0.77 40.19 -4.23
N ASP A 180 -0.14 40.64 -3.13
CA ASP A 180 -0.16 42.04 -2.72
C ASP A 180 0.28 42.86 -3.93
N ALA A 181 -0.68 43.51 -4.58
CA ALA A 181 -0.42 44.66 -5.41
C ALA A 181 -0.52 45.89 -4.52
N THR A 182 0.55 46.14 -3.76
CA THR A 182 0.89 47.48 -3.31
C THR A 182 1.48 48.19 -4.51
N ASP A 183 0.66 48.91 -5.27
CA ASP A 183 1.17 49.91 -6.21
C ASP A 183 0.83 51.29 -5.66
N VAL A 184 1.89 51.96 -5.22
CA VAL A 184 1.93 53.35 -4.83
C VAL A 184 2.52 54.08 -6.03
N ALA A 185 1.74 54.96 -6.65
CA ALA A 185 2.21 56.18 -7.30
C ALA A 185 1.04 57.17 -7.45
#